data_AF-A0A2V3A328-F1
#
_entry.id   AF-A0A2V3A328-F1
#
_cell.length_a   1.000
_cell.length_b   1.000
_cell.length_c   1.000
_cell.angle_alpha   90.00
_cell.angle_beta   90.00
_cell.angle_gamma   90.00
#
_symmetry.space_group_name_H-M   'P 1'
#
loop_
_entity.id
_entity.type
_entity.pdbx_description
1 polymer ?
#
loop_
_entity_poly.entity_id
_entity_poly.type
_entity_poly.pdbx_seq_one_letter_code
_entity_poly.pdbx_strand_id
1 'polypeptide(L)'
;MKTFTVNFHKEDQVQPMHVQKLSEKDFEEYTVGGTRHLFELDTNIGYFIFFDALDNDGKESYMVLQYEEDQEEPNACYAFELKDFYQFAALHLNDLDFNEENDQNEDEEAYTPIQHLAHLMYHISEEGKNIEV
;
A
#
# COMPACT_ATOMS: atom_id res chain seq x y z
N MET A 1 -15.06 -9.45 3.64
CA MET A 1 -14.14 -8.79 2.70
C MET A 1 -14.79 -8.62 1.34
N LYS A 2 -14.31 -7.69 0.51
CA LYS A 2 -14.76 -7.53 -0.88
C LYS A 2 -13.58 -7.29 -1.83
N THR A 3 -13.54 -8.02 -2.94
CA THR A 3 -12.50 -7.89 -3.97
C THR A 3 -12.94 -6.93 -5.07
N PHE A 4 -12.03 -6.08 -5.51
CA PHE A 4 -12.21 -5.16 -6.64
C PHE A 4 -10.95 -5.11 -7.49
N THR A 5 -11.08 -4.62 -8.72
CA THR A 5 -9.95 -4.50 -9.65
C THR A 5 -9.58 -3.04 -9.81
N VAL A 6 -8.33 -2.71 -9.53
CA VAL A 6 -7.79 -1.37 -9.77
C VAL A 6 -7.09 -1.38 -11.11
N ASN A 7 -7.49 -0.47 -11.99
CA ASN A 7 -6.86 -0.27 -13.29
C ASN A 7 -6.01 0.99 -13.22
N PHE A 8 -4.75 0.85 -13.62
CA PHE A 8 -3.79 1.95 -13.63
C PHE A 8 -3.69 2.57 -15.03
N HIS A 9 -3.14 3.78 -15.11
CA HIS A 9 -2.83 4.38 -16.40
C HIS A 9 -1.71 3.59 -17.09
N LYS A 10 -1.62 3.69 -18.42
CA LYS A 10 -0.61 2.96 -19.18
C LYS A 10 0.81 3.41 -18.79
N GLU A 11 0.93 4.68 -18.44
CA GLU A 11 2.13 5.38 -18.02
C GLU A 11 2.67 4.84 -16.69
N ASP A 12 1.82 4.27 -15.85
CA ASP A 12 2.21 3.67 -14.56
C ASP A 12 2.99 2.36 -14.77
N GLN A 13 2.86 1.72 -15.93
CA GLN A 13 3.52 0.45 -16.27
C GLN A 13 3.23 -0.70 -15.30
N VAL A 14 2.11 -0.62 -14.57
CA VAL A 14 1.63 -1.66 -13.65
C VAL A 14 0.45 -2.40 -14.28
N GLN A 15 0.37 -3.71 -14.05
CA GLN A 15 -0.81 -4.49 -14.46
C GLN A 15 -2.00 -4.20 -13.53
N PRO A 16 -3.24 -4.43 -13.96
CA PRO A 16 -4.38 -4.34 -13.05
C PRO A 16 -4.20 -5.23 -11.82
N MET A 17 -4.55 -4.67 -10.65
CA MET A 17 -4.42 -5.37 -9.37
C MET A 17 -5.79 -5.85 -8.88
N HIS A 18 -5.84 -7.05 -8.29
CA HIS A 18 -7.02 -7.55 -7.59
C HIS A 18 -6.85 -7.30 -6.09
N VAL A 19 -7.46 -6.21 -5.64
CA VAL A 19 -7.34 -5.73 -4.26
C VAL A 19 -8.51 -6.22 -3.43
N GLN A 20 -8.24 -6.65 -2.20
CA GLN A 20 -9.27 -7.02 -1.25
C GLN A 20 -9.40 -5.93 -0.19
N LYS A 21 -10.59 -5.35 -0.04
CA LYS A 21 -10.91 -4.50 1.12
C LYS A 21 -11.44 -5.38 2.25
N LEU A 22 -10.86 -5.24 3.43
CA LEU A 22 -11.20 -6.04 4.61
C LEU A 22 -12.19 -5.28 5.50
N SER A 23 -13.16 -5.99 6.05
CA SER A 23 -13.90 -5.53 7.22
C SER A 23 -13.04 -5.75 8.48
N GLU A 24 -13.44 -5.14 9.60
CA GLU A 24 -12.78 -5.35 10.89
C GLU A 24 -12.67 -6.84 11.26
N LYS A 25 -13.73 -7.61 11.04
CA LYS A 25 -13.73 -9.06 11.28
C LYS A 25 -12.71 -9.80 10.40
N ASP A 26 -12.63 -9.47 9.11
CA ASP A 26 -11.64 -10.12 8.24
C ASP A 26 -10.22 -9.76 8.68
N PHE A 27 -9.99 -8.51 9.09
CA PHE A 27 -8.69 -8.07 9.61
C PHE A 27 -8.28 -8.87 10.85
N GLU A 28 -9.18 -9.05 11.83
CA GLU A 28 -8.91 -9.88 13.01
C GLU A 28 -8.54 -11.31 12.64
N GLU A 29 -9.29 -11.93 11.71
CA GLU A 29 -9.02 -13.29 11.23
C GLU A 29 -7.65 -13.40 10.55
N TYR A 30 -7.24 -12.38 9.78
CA TYR A 30 -5.99 -12.36 9.02
C TYR A 30 -4.76 -12.05 9.89
N THR A 31 -4.96 -11.50 11.09
CA THR A 31 -3.89 -10.97 11.94
C THR A 31 -3.73 -11.67 13.28
N VAL A 32 -4.61 -12.62 13.59
CA VAL A 32 -4.64 -13.35 14.87
C VAL A 32 -3.33 -14.07 15.23
N GLY A 33 -2.54 -14.49 14.23
CA GLY A 33 -1.22 -15.09 14.40
C GLY A 33 -0.08 -14.07 14.60
N GLY A 34 -0.39 -12.77 14.53
CA GLY A 34 0.53 -11.66 14.69
C GLY A 34 0.76 -10.88 13.39
N THR A 35 1.26 -9.66 13.56
CA THR A 35 1.60 -8.75 12.45
C THR A 35 3.08 -8.35 12.52
N ARG A 36 3.65 -8.04 11.36
CA ARG A 36 4.96 -7.42 11.23
C ARG A 36 4.82 -6.14 10.44
N HIS A 37 5.04 -5.03 11.11
CA HIS A 37 5.18 -3.72 10.48
C HIS A 37 6.43 -3.69 9.60
N LEU A 38 6.32 -3.18 8.37
CA LEU A 38 7.39 -3.17 7.38
C LEU A 38 7.87 -1.75 7.08
N PHE A 39 7.00 -0.89 6.57
CA PHE A 39 7.33 0.50 6.22
C PHE A 39 6.07 1.36 6.12
N GLU A 40 6.29 2.66 6.02
CA GLU A 40 5.24 3.67 6.03
C GLU A 40 5.37 4.56 4.79
N LEU A 41 4.25 5.13 4.36
CA LEU A 41 4.20 6.14 3.33
C LEU A 41 3.29 7.28 3.79
N ASP A 42 3.88 8.45 4.00
CA ASP A 42 3.16 9.68 4.29
C ASP A 42 2.95 10.47 3.00
N THR A 43 1.71 10.85 2.73
CA THR A 43 1.31 11.56 1.52
C THR A 43 0.24 12.59 1.82
N ASN A 44 0.05 13.54 0.90
CA ASN A 44 -1.03 14.53 1.01
C ASN A 44 -2.45 13.92 0.91
N ILE A 45 -2.59 12.65 0.52
CA ILE A 45 -3.89 11.97 0.36
C ILE A 45 -4.17 10.96 1.48
N GLY A 46 -3.24 10.78 2.41
CA GLY A 46 -3.36 9.82 3.50
C GLY A 46 -2.02 9.26 3.92
N TYR A 47 -2.06 8.59 5.06
CA TYR A 47 -0.94 7.90 5.66
C TYR A 47 -1.16 6.40 5.55
N PHE A 48 -0.16 5.68 5.04
CA PHE A 48 -0.26 4.26 4.73
C PHE A 48 0.76 3.46 5.53
N ILE A 49 0.31 2.41 6.20
CA ILE A 49 1.16 1.47 6.92
C ILE A 49 1.17 0.15 6.17
N PHE A 50 2.34 -0.29 5.72
CA PHE A 50 2.56 -1.55 5.03
C PHE A 50 3.03 -2.62 6.02
N PHE A 51 2.37 -3.76 6.01
CA PHE A 51 2.64 -4.84 6.96
C PHE A 51 2.30 -6.20 6.36
N ASP A 52 2.88 -7.25 6.93
CA ASP A 52 2.39 -8.60 6.74
C ASP A 52 1.83 -9.16 8.04
N ALA A 53 1.05 -10.24 7.91
CA ALA A 53 0.45 -10.91 9.04
C ALA A 53 0.31 -12.40 8.81
N LEU A 54 0.15 -13.13 9.91
CA LEU A 54 -0.16 -14.55 9.92
C LEU A 54 -1.56 -14.77 10.49
N ASP A 55 -2.32 -15.67 9.87
CA ASP A 55 -3.55 -16.19 10.47
C ASP A 55 -3.28 -17.37 11.43
N ASN A 56 -4.34 -17.96 11.97
CA ASN A 56 -4.25 -19.11 12.89
C ASN A 56 -3.64 -20.38 12.25
N ASP A 57 -3.68 -20.49 10.93
CA ASP A 57 -3.12 -21.61 10.18
C ASP A 57 -1.67 -21.31 9.71
N GLY A 58 -1.14 -20.14 10.04
CA GLY A 58 0.18 -19.68 9.64
C GLY A 58 0.27 -19.24 8.18
N LYS A 59 -0.86 -18.91 7.56
CA LYS A 59 -0.89 -18.36 6.20
C LYS A 59 -0.54 -16.88 6.24
N GLU A 60 0.41 -16.48 5.39
CA GLU A 60 0.82 -15.09 5.24
C GLU A 60 -0.19 -14.27 4.42
N SER A 61 -0.42 -13.04 4.86
CA SER A 61 -1.18 -12.01 4.14
C SER A 61 -0.38 -10.71 4.11
N TYR A 62 -0.45 -9.99 2.99
CA TYR A 62 0.27 -8.73 2.77
C TYR A 62 -0.73 -7.58 2.65
N MET A 63 -0.61 -6.59 3.52
CA MET A 63 -1.68 -5.63 3.76
C MET A 63 -1.19 -4.20 3.92
N VAL A 64 -2.10 -3.27 3.66
CA VAL A 64 -1.91 -1.83 3.86
C VAL A 64 -3.08 -1.27 4.65
N LEU A 65 -2.77 -0.62 5.78
CA LEU A 65 -3.73 0.25 6.48
C LEU A 65 -3.65 1.65 5.87
N GLN A 66 -4.81 2.25 5.64
CA GLN A 66 -4.94 3.64 5.23
C GLN A 66 -5.56 4.45 6.36
N TYR A 67 -4.93 5.56 6.70
CA TYR A 67 -5.43 6.59 7.59
C TYR A 67 -5.64 7.87 6.78
N GLU A 68 -6.79 8.52 6.95
CA GLU A 68 -7.07 9.84 6.37
C GLU A 68 -7.02 10.92 7.48
N GLU A 69 -6.29 12.00 7.22
CA GLU A 69 -6.19 13.18 8.10
C GLU A 69 -5.81 12.83 9.55
N ASP A 70 -6.47 13.45 10.53
CA ASP A 70 -6.20 13.34 11.97
C ASP A 70 -6.93 12.15 12.64
N GLN A 71 -7.27 11.10 11.89
CA GLN A 71 -7.97 9.94 12.46
C GLN A 71 -7.03 8.97 13.16
N GLU A 72 -7.37 8.57 14.38
CA GLU A 72 -6.61 7.57 15.15
C GLU A 72 -6.88 6.13 14.65
N GLU A 73 -8.03 5.90 14.00
CA GLU A 73 -8.42 4.60 13.45
C GLU A 73 -8.24 4.58 11.92
N PRO A 74 -7.86 3.44 11.32
CA PRO A 74 -7.70 3.33 9.88
C PRO A 74 -9.07 3.35 9.18
N ASN A 75 -9.17 4.13 8.11
CA ASN A 75 -10.36 4.21 7.26
C ASN A 75 -10.54 2.96 6.37
N ALA A 76 -9.45 2.28 6.06
CA ALA A 76 -9.47 1.06 5.25
C ALA A 76 -8.27 0.15 5.54
N CYS A 77 -8.50 -1.15 5.33
CA CYS A 77 -7.45 -2.15 5.26
C CYS A 77 -7.56 -2.89 3.92
N TYR A 78 -6.46 -2.92 3.18
CA TYR A 78 -6.37 -3.57 1.87
C TYR A 78 -5.40 -4.75 1.94
N ALA A 79 -5.78 -5.89 1.36
CA ALA A 79 -4.91 -7.04 1.17
C ALA A 79 -4.58 -7.25 -0.31
N PHE A 80 -3.34 -7.70 -0.56
CA PHE A 80 -2.75 -7.78 -1.89
C PHE A 80 -2.12 -9.16 -2.15
N GLU A 81 -1.94 -9.48 -3.44
CA GLU A 81 -1.07 -10.58 -3.82
C GLU A 81 0.41 -10.21 -3.55
N LEU A 82 1.23 -11.20 -3.21
CA LEU A 82 2.66 -10.99 -2.92
C LEU A 82 3.38 -10.22 -4.05
N LYS A 83 3.05 -10.50 -5.31
CA LYS A 83 3.67 -9.84 -6.47
C LYS A 83 3.43 -8.32 -6.47
N ASP A 84 2.24 -7.90 -6.06
CA ASP A 84 1.82 -6.50 -6.06
C ASP A 84 2.41 -5.80 -4.83
N PHE A 85 2.39 -6.47 -3.67
CA PHE A 85 3.01 -5.96 -2.47
C PHE A 85 4.54 -5.82 -2.59
N TYR A 86 5.18 -6.78 -3.27
CA TYR A 86 6.60 -6.72 -3.60
C TYR A 86 6.94 -5.49 -4.45
N GLN A 87 6.08 -5.11 -5.40
CA GLN A 87 6.26 -3.89 -6.18
C GLN A 87 6.29 -2.65 -5.28
N PHE A 88 5.44 -2.59 -4.25
CA PHE A 88 5.42 -1.47 -3.30
C PHE A 88 6.70 -1.40 -2.47
N ALA A 89 7.13 -2.54 -1.92
CA ALA A 89 8.38 -2.63 -1.18
C ALA A 89 9.58 -2.26 -2.05
N ALA A 90 9.61 -2.71 -3.32
CA ALA A 90 10.67 -2.36 -4.25
C ALA A 90 10.71 -0.85 -4.53
N LEU A 91 9.57 -0.20 -4.77
CA LEU A 91 9.52 1.24 -4.99
C LEU A 91 10.02 2.01 -3.75
N HIS A 92 9.59 1.60 -2.56
CA HIS A 92 10.02 2.23 -1.31
C HIS A 92 11.54 2.08 -1.07
N LEU A 93 12.08 0.87 -1.24
CA LEU A 93 13.51 0.62 -1.05
C LEU A 93 14.40 1.31 -2.09
N ASN A 94 13.98 1.36 -3.35
CA ASN A 94 14.74 2.07 -4.39
C ASN A 94 14.83 3.57 -4.06
N ASP A 95 13.77 4.18 -3.51
CA ASP A 95 13.82 5.60 -3.15
C ASP A 95 14.89 5.87 -2.07
N LEU A 96 15.02 4.99 -1.08
CA LEU A 96 16.05 5.09 -0.05
C LEU A 96 17.47 5.01 -0.66
N ASP A 97 17.71 4.04 -1.54
CA ASP A 97 19.04 3.84 -2.16
C ASP A 97 19.44 5.01 -3.08
N PHE A 98 18.49 5.58 -3.84
CA PHE A 98 18.78 6.67 -4.78
C PHE A 98 18.85 8.05 -4.12
N ASN A 99 18.18 8.26 -2.99
CA ASN A 99 18.28 9.50 -2.23
C ASN A 99 19.65 9.63 -1.53
N GLU A 100 20.30 8.53 -1.16
CA GLU A 100 21.66 8.56 -0.59
C GLU A 100 22.75 8.96 -1.63
N GLU A 101 22.54 8.66 -2.92
CA GLU A 101 23.54 8.91 -3.97
C GLU A 101 23.37 10.25 -4.73
N ASN A 102 22.18 10.87 -4.71
CA ASN A 102 21.84 12.04 -5.54
C ASN A 102 21.84 13.40 -4.82
N ASP A 103 22.33 13.48 -3.59
CA ASP A 103 22.44 14.72 -2.77
C ASP A 103 23.40 15.80 -3.36
N GLN A 104 23.76 15.70 -4.65
CA GLN A 104 24.68 16.60 -5.36
C GLN A 104 24.11 17.23 -6.65
N ASN A 105 22.89 16.89 -7.10
CA ASN A 105 22.30 17.51 -8.29
C ASN A 105 20.86 17.98 -8.01
N GLU A 106 20.74 19.24 -7.56
CA GLU A 106 19.48 19.96 -7.29
C GLU A 106 18.73 20.41 -8.56
N ASP A 107 18.68 19.60 -9.63
CA ASP A 107 17.95 19.99 -10.85
C ASP A 107 16.87 18.94 -11.23
N GLU A 108 15.63 19.40 -11.11
CA GLU A 108 14.36 18.93 -11.70
C GLU A 108 13.49 17.93 -10.90
N GLU A 109 12.18 18.24 -10.93
CA GLU A 109 11.00 17.51 -10.46
C GLU A 109 10.86 16.11 -11.10
N ALA A 110 11.87 15.25 -10.94
CA ALA A 110 11.85 13.91 -11.48
C ALA A 110 10.82 13.05 -10.74
N TYR A 111 9.98 12.34 -11.49
CA TYR A 111 9.04 11.37 -10.94
C TYR A 111 9.79 10.24 -10.23
N THR A 112 9.87 10.30 -8.90
CA THR A 112 10.69 9.38 -8.10
C THR A 112 9.95 8.07 -7.80
N PRO A 113 10.67 6.99 -7.38
CA PRO A 113 10.03 5.76 -6.96
C PRO A 113 8.99 5.95 -5.84
N ILE A 114 9.24 6.83 -4.85
CA ILE A 114 8.25 7.08 -3.79
C ILE A 114 7.02 7.85 -4.30
N GLN A 115 7.20 8.77 -5.24
CA GLN A 115 6.08 9.45 -5.89
C GLN A 115 5.24 8.48 -6.71
N HIS A 116 5.89 7.49 -7.34
CA HIS A 116 5.18 6.41 -8.02
C HIS A 116 4.37 5.56 -7.03
N LEU A 117 4.96 5.15 -5.90
CA LEU A 117 4.21 4.41 -4.89
C LEU A 117 2.99 5.20 -4.38
N ALA A 118 3.14 6.50 -4.12
CA ALA A 118 2.03 7.37 -3.73
C ALA A 118 0.94 7.44 -4.81
N HIS A 119 1.32 7.50 -6.09
CA HIS A 119 0.36 7.47 -7.20
C HIS A 119 -0.41 6.15 -7.27
N LEU A 120 0.24 5.00 -7.03
CA LEU A 120 -0.45 3.71 -7.00
C LEU A 120 -1.44 3.64 -5.82
N MET A 121 -1.01 4.10 -4.63
CA MET A 121 -1.88 4.15 -3.46
C MET A 121 -3.08 5.06 -3.65
N TYR A 122 -2.93 6.16 -4.39
CA TYR A 122 -4.05 7.03 -4.78
C TYR A 122 -5.13 6.27 -5.56
N HIS A 123 -4.77 5.56 -6.63
CA HIS A 123 -5.76 4.82 -7.41
C HIS A 123 -6.45 3.72 -6.59
N ILE A 124 -5.69 3.05 -5.72
CA ILE A 124 -6.24 1.99 -4.85
C ILE A 124 -7.22 2.57 -3.83
N SER A 125 -6.86 3.68 -3.17
CA SER A 125 -7.72 4.32 -2.17
C SER A 125 -8.98 4.91 -2.81
N GLU A 126 -8.86 5.59 -3.95
CA GLU A 126 -9.99 6.17 -4.68
C GLU A 126 -10.99 5.10 -5.16
N GLU A 127 -10.51 4.01 -5.77
CA GLU A 127 -11.38 2.89 -6.14
C GLU A 127 -11.99 2.22 -4.90
N GLY A 128 -11.21 2.10 -3.82
CA GLY A 128 -11.60 1.49 -2.56
C GLY A 128 -12.65 2.28 -1.76
N LYS A 129 -12.78 3.60 -1.97
CA LYS A 129 -13.78 4.46 -1.29
C LYS A 129 -15.21 4.00 -1.56
N ASN A 130 -15.48 3.49 -2.76
CA ASN A 130 -16.81 3.05 -3.17
C ASN A 130 -17.13 1.59 -2.79
N ILE A 131 -16.21 0.92 -2.09
CA ILE A 131 -16.34 -0.48 -1.70
C ILE A 131 -16.79 -0.55 -0.24
N GLU A 132 -18.05 -0.96 -0.04
CA GLU A 132 -18.61 -1.28 1.28
C GLU A 132 -18.29 -2.73 1.69
N VAL A 133 -17.86 -2.92 2.96
CA VAL A 133 -17.45 -4.20 3.57
C VAL A 133 -17.98 -4.33 4.99
#